data_AF-A0AA40LW95-F1
#
_entry.id   AF-A0AA40LW95-F1
#
_cell.length_a   1.000
_cell.length_b   1.000
_cell.length_c   1.000
_cell.angle_alpha   90.00
_cell.angle_beta   90.00
_cell.angle_gamma   90.00
#
_symmetry.space_group_name_H-M   'P 1'
#
loop_
_entity.id
_entity.type
_entity.pdbx_description
1 polymer ?
#
loop_
_entity_poly.entity_id
_entity_poly.type
_entity_poly.pdbx_seq_one_letter_code
_entity_poly.pdbx_strand_id
1 'polypeptide(L)'
;MSAPGVQSFTQQAWDQVLAKAKRALVYLDAACAESLHWGCGPTRLLEAVGGPACHLREFEPEAVGGGAHQPKAVFVLSCLLKGRAVETLRNIICRSHFQYCVVVTAVNHAVHLTANHVPAAAAAELEGQQPVFEQLEEKLCEWMGNMNYTAKVLHIPLLLAPAAPYLALTPAFASLFPLLPQDVHLLNSARPDKRRLGSLGEVDATALPPELLLQIRCLVSGLSSLCEHLGVREECFAVGPFSRIIAADLANYAPAKNRRKTSTGRASVVFVDRTLDLTVHNSVCLNRSGWTSWRQLGREDHFSASQLPGHTNDVMVNMVELTALQNEEENQNMVAPGCLAQSNALLLPLVARHVLHRPLVVSAHYRGALLSQKLGSWLASVAVVAGASPTSVAALRSSEQVGDYYGEARSRVRVRPCTPGSG
;
A
#
# COMPACT_ATOMS: atom_id res chain seq x y z
N MET A 1 11.20 20.68 12.27
CA MET A 1 10.19 19.61 12.30
C MET A 1 9.67 19.42 10.89
N SER A 2 9.66 18.19 10.37
CA SER A 2 9.10 17.91 9.04
C SER A 2 7.59 18.16 9.05
N ALA A 3 7.03 18.67 7.95
CA ALA A 3 5.59 18.82 7.81
C ALA A 3 4.89 17.45 7.94
N PRO A 4 3.69 17.39 8.56
CA PRO A 4 2.89 16.17 8.61
C PRO A 4 2.47 15.78 7.19
N GLY A 5 2.63 14.52 6.85
CA GLY A 5 2.39 13.97 5.52
C GLY A 5 2.66 12.48 5.47
N VAL A 6 2.42 11.85 4.32
CA VAL A 6 2.54 10.39 4.18
C VAL A 6 3.99 9.93 4.36
N GLN A 7 4.95 10.68 3.81
CA GLN A 7 6.37 10.37 3.98
C GLN A 7 6.81 10.44 5.46
N SER A 8 6.40 11.49 6.18
CA SER A 8 6.78 11.63 7.60
C SER A 8 6.08 10.60 8.49
N PHE A 9 4.85 10.20 8.15
CA PHE A 9 4.16 9.09 8.81
C PHE A 9 4.96 7.78 8.67
N THR A 10 5.30 7.40 7.43
CA THR A 10 6.06 6.17 7.17
C THR A 10 7.44 6.21 7.83
N GLN A 11 8.15 7.35 7.78
CA GLN A 11 9.47 7.49 8.41
C GLN A 11 9.40 7.35 9.93
N GLN A 12 8.43 8.00 10.60
CA GLN A 12 8.27 7.88 12.05
C GLN A 12 7.87 6.47 12.49
N ALA A 13 7.06 5.77 11.69
CA ALA A 13 6.75 4.37 11.93
C ALA A 13 8.02 3.50 11.86
N TRP A 14 8.83 3.67 10.81
CA TRP A 14 10.09 2.94 10.68
C TRP A 14 11.11 3.31 11.75
N ASP A 15 11.20 4.57 12.19
CA ASP A 15 12.12 4.98 13.26
C ASP A 15 11.90 4.17 14.56
N GLN A 16 10.65 3.82 14.87
CA GLN A 16 10.32 2.95 16.00
C GLN A 16 10.86 1.52 15.82
N VAL A 17 10.83 0.98 14.60
CA VAL A 17 11.41 -0.33 14.26
C VAL A 17 12.94 -0.27 14.34
N LEU A 18 13.55 0.77 13.75
CA LEU A 18 14.99 0.97 13.73
C LEU A 18 15.57 1.07 15.15
N ALA A 19 14.85 1.72 16.08
CA ALA A 19 15.23 1.79 17.49
C ALA A 19 15.34 0.39 18.15
N LYS A 20 14.66 -0.63 17.61
CA LYS A 20 14.73 -2.02 18.09
C LYS A 20 15.77 -2.85 17.34
N ALA A 21 16.28 -2.41 16.20
CA ALA A 21 17.09 -3.22 15.28
C ALA A 21 18.57 -3.39 15.68
N LYS A 22 19.09 -2.58 16.63
CA LYS A 22 20.51 -2.64 17.04
C LYS A 22 20.97 -4.06 17.36
N ARG A 23 21.98 -4.54 16.61
CA ARG A 23 22.60 -5.87 16.69
C ARG A 23 21.62 -7.05 16.55
N ALA A 24 20.49 -6.86 15.86
CA ALA A 24 19.50 -7.91 15.66
C ALA A 24 19.67 -8.61 14.30
N LEU A 25 19.23 -9.86 14.21
CA LEU A 25 18.73 -10.41 12.95
C LEU A 25 17.33 -9.87 12.70
N VAL A 26 17.08 -9.33 11.52
CA VAL A 26 15.82 -8.72 11.13
C VAL A 26 15.17 -9.58 10.05
N TYR A 27 13.96 -10.06 10.34
CA TYR A 27 13.13 -10.84 9.43
C TYR A 27 11.99 -9.97 8.93
N LEU A 28 11.81 -9.88 7.61
CA LEU A 28 10.78 -9.07 6.97
C LEU A 28 9.93 -9.94 6.07
N ASP A 29 8.60 -9.76 6.11
CA ASP A 29 7.77 -10.22 5.02
C ASP A 29 7.85 -9.26 3.82
N ALA A 30 7.40 -9.72 2.65
CA ALA A 30 7.52 -8.96 1.40
C ALA A 30 6.88 -7.57 1.47
N ALA A 31 5.70 -7.44 2.08
CA ALA A 31 5.01 -6.16 2.16
C ALA A 31 5.72 -5.16 3.08
N CYS A 32 6.26 -5.60 4.22
CA CYS A 32 7.08 -4.75 5.08
C CYS A 32 8.44 -4.43 4.43
N ALA A 33 9.05 -5.36 3.69
CA ALA A 33 10.28 -5.09 2.93
C ALA A 33 10.05 -4.00 1.87
N GLU A 34 8.91 -4.05 1.17
CA GLU A 34 8.53 -3.04 0.18
C GLU A 34 8.21 -1.69 0.83
N SER A 35 7.51 -1.68 1.96
CA SER A 35 7.28 -0.47 2.78
C SER A 35 8.61 0.17 3.24
N LEU A 36 9.60 -0.64 3.63
CA LEU A 36 10.94 -0.17 3.99
C LEU A 36 11.65 0.45 2.79
N HIS A 37 11.66 -0.26 1.65
CA HIS A 37 12.31 0.15 0.42
C HIS A 37 11.86 1.55 -0.01
N TRP A 38 10.55 1.77 -0.02
CA TRP A 38 9.93 3.03 -0.42
C TRP A 38 9.92 4.11 0.67
N GLY A 39 9.87 3.71 1.94
CA GLY A 39 9.71 4.63 3.06
C GLY A 39 10.99 5.32 3.48
N CYS A 40 12.01 4.54 3.80
CA CYS A 40 13.24 5.05 4.40
C CYS A 40 14.53 4.42 3.86
N GLY A 41 14.40 3.46 2.94
CA GLY A 41 15.50 2.77 2.28
C GLY A 41 16.17 1.71 3.19
N PRO A 42 16.81 0.69 2.59
CA PRO A 42 17.47 -0.37 3.36
C PRO A 42 18.70 0.13 4.13
N THR A 43 19.33 1.23 3.69
CA THR A 43 20.55 1.78 4.31
C THR A 43 20.35 2.14 5.78
N ARG A 44 19.24 2.79 6.13
CA ARG A 44 18.94 3.15 7.53
C ARG A 44 18.76 1.93 8.42
N LEU A 45 18.22 0.84 7.89
CA LEU A 45 18.11 -0.41 8.64
C LEU A 45 19.48 -1.06 8.85
N LEU A 46 20.32 -1.10 7.83
CA LEU A 46 21.69 -1.61 7.93
C LEU A 46 22.51 -0.81 8.96
N GLU A 47 22.41 0.52 8.92
CA GLU A 47 23.02 1.42 9.90
C GLU A 47 22.50 1.15 11.32
N ALA A 48 21.17 1.01 11.47
CA ALA A 48 20.55 0.76 12.77
C ALA A 48 20.98 -0.58 13.37
N VAL A 49 21.19 -1.61 12.55
CA VAL A 49 21.68 -2.90 13.03
C VAL A 49 23.17 -2.82 13.43
N GLY A 50 23.97 -2.00 12.73
CA GLY A 50 25.30 -1.60 13.18
C GLY A 50 26.40 -2.64 12.95
N GLY A 51 26.33 -3.42 11.88
CA GLY A 51 27.37 -4.39 11.54
C GLY A 51 27.30 -4.90 10.09
N PRO A 52 28.43 -5.34 9.50
CA PRO A 52 28.53 -5.82 8.12
C PRO A 52 28.03 -7.26 7.90
N ALA A 53 27.70 -8.00 8.98
CA ALA A 53 27.17 -9.36 8.85
C ALA A 53 25.73 -9.33 8.32
N CYS A 54 25.33 -10.29 7.47
CA CYS A 54 24.01 -10.34 6.88
C CYS A 54 22.91 -10.45 7.95
N HIS A 55 22.34 -9.29 8.31
CA HIS A 55 21.33 -9.15 9.35
C HIS A 55 19.91 -9.07 8.82
N LEU A 56 19.71 -9.15 7.50
CA LEU A 56 18.38 -9.15 6.89
C LEU A 56 18.04 -10.52 6.34
N ARG A 57 16.83 -11.00 6.63
CA ARG A 57 16.30 -12.28 6.14
C ARG A 57 14.85 -12.10 5.72
N GLU A 58 14.46 -12.85 4.69
CA GLU A 58 13.05 -13.00 4.37
C GLU A 58 12.37 -13.80 5.48
N PHE A 59 11.13 -13.43 5.79
CA PHE A 59 10.30 -14.15 6.74
C PHE A 59 9.59 -15.29 6.02
N GLU A 60 10.17 -16.48 6.12
CA GLU A 60 9.64 -17.70 5.51
C GLU A 60 9.90 -18.94 6.39
N PRO A 61 9.18 -20.06 6.19
CA PRO A 61 9.29 -21.26 7.03
C PRO A 61 10.70 -21.85 7.14
N GLU A 62 11.52 -21.72 6.10
CA GLU A 62 12.89 -22.25 6.04
C GLU A 62 13.96 -21.19 6.30
N ALA A 63 13.55 -19.98 6.73
CA ALA A 63 14.49 -18.92 7.07
C ALA A 63 15.45 -19.41 8.16
N VAL A 64 16.74 -19.24 7.90
CA VAL A 64 17.79 -19.65 8.84
C VAL A 64 17.58 -18.96 10.19
N GLY A 65 17.87 -19.67 11.28
CA GLY A 65 17.83 -19.14 12.65
C GLY A 65 19.08 -18.36 13.06
N GLY A 66 19.03 -17.70 14.22
CA GLY A 66 20.19 -17.02 14.81
C GLY A 66 21.22 -17.98 15.40
N GLY A 67 22.48 -17.80 15.02
CA GLY A 67 23.60 -18.51 15.65
C GLY A 67 23.92 -17.95 17.04
N ALA A 68 24.87 -18.57 17.74
CA ALA A 68 25.28 -18.19 19.11
C ALA A 68 25.71 -16.71 19.26
N HIS A 69 26.27 -16.10 18.20
CA HIS A 69 26.67 -14.69 18.19
C HIS A 69 25.54 -13.72 17.79
N GLN A 70 24.35 -14.23 17.51
CA GLN A 70 23.17 -13.48 17.07
C GLN A 70 22.01 -13.71 18.05
N PRO A 71 22.12 -13.27 19.33
CA PRO A 71 21.14 -13.58 20.36
C PRO A 71 19.86 -12.73 20.25
N LYS A 72 19.75 -11.84 19.26
CA LYS A 72 18.63 -10.91 19.14
C LYS A 72 17.97 -11.02 17.77
N ALA A 73 16.63 -11.08 17.77
CA ALA A 73 15.81 -11.06 16.57
C ALA A 73 14.78 -9.92 16.60
N VAL A 74 14.50 -9.35 15.43
CA VAL A 74 13.38 -8.46 15.18
C VAL A 74 12.61 -9.01 13.97
N PHE A 75 11.37 -9.41 14.18
CA PHE A 75 10.45 -9.82 13.12
C PHE A 75 9.55 -8.65 12.80
N VAL A 76 9.40 -8.28 11.52
CA VAL A 76 8.58 -7.16 11.08
C VAL A 76 7.60 -7.66 10.04
N LEU A 77 6.33 -7.75 10.44
CA LEU A 77 5.30 -8.52 9.74
C LEU A 77 4.08 -7.65 9.44
N SER A 78 3.55 -7.80 8.23
CA SER A 78 2.31 -7.15 7.75
C SER A 78 1.04 -7.98 7.99
N CYS A 79 1.20 -9.23 8.45
CA CYS A 79 0.12 -10.20 8.60
C CYS A 79 -0.39 -10.36 10.04
N LEU A 80 -1.55 -11.02 10.19
CA LEU A 80 -2.06 -11.43 11.49
C LEU A 80 -1.09 -12.41 12.16
N LEU A 81 -0.86 -12.21 13.46
CA LEU A 81 -0.07 -13.08 14.33
C LEU A 81 -0.91 -14.29 14.74
N LYS A 82 -1.35 -15.07 13.75
CA LYS A 82 -2.14 -16.30 13.89
C LYS A 82 -1.80 -17.29 12.78
N GLY A 83 -2.04 -18.58 13.02
CA GLY A 83 -1.85 -19.64 12.02
C GLY A 83 -0.41 -19.71 11.52
N ARG A 84 -0.24 -19.74 10.19
CA ARG A 84 1.07 -19.93 9.53
C ARG A 84 2.16 -18.93 9.97
N ALA A 85 1.80 -17.68 10.28
CA ALA A 85 2.78 -16.69 10.74
C ALA A 85 3.37 -17.09 12.11
N VAL A 86 2.53 -17.58 13.02
CA VAL A 86 2.95 -18.01 14.36
C VAL A 86 3.75 -19.32 14.29
N GLU A 87 3.35 -20.23 13.40
CA GLU A 87 4.11 -21.47 13.12
C GLU A 87 5.50 -21.15 12.57
N THR A 88 5.59 -20.20 11.63
CA THR A 88 6.86 -19.75 11.05
C THR A 88 7.75 -19.09 12.11
N LEU A 89 7.20 -18.20 12.95
CA LEU A 89 7.91 -17.62 14.09
C LEU A 89 8.48 -18.71 15.00
N ARG A 90 7.65 -19.67 15.40
CA ARG A 90 8.06 -20.79 16.26
C ARG A 90 9.20 -21.59 15.63
N ASN A 91 9.08 -21.94 14.35
CA ASN A 91 10.08 -22.74 13.64
C ASN A 91 11.44 -22.03 13.60
N ILE A 92 11.46 -20.73 13.27
CA ILE A 92 12.69 -19.94 13.24
C ILE A 92 13.29 -19.86 14.65
N ILE A 93 12.48 -19.51 15.65
CA ILE A 93 12.95 -19.29 17.03
C ILE A 93 13.48 -20.56 17.68
N CYS A 94 12.77 -21.68 17.56
CA CYS A 94 13.20 -22.95 18.15
C CYS A 94 14.49 -23.51 17.53
N ARG A 95 14.85 -23.09 16.31
CA ARG A 95 16.12 -23.44 15.64
C ARG A 95 17.23 -22.40 15.89
N SER A 96 16.98 -21.40 16.72
CA SER A 96 17.87 -20.26 16.97
C SER A 96 18.43 -20.23 18.39
N HIS A 97 19.44 -19.39 18.61
CA HIS A 97 20.01 -19.09 19.93
C HIS A 97 19.54 -17.71 20.44
N PHE A 98 18.30 -17.33 20.11
CA PHE A 98 17.76 -16.04 20.52
C PHE A 98 17.50 -15.99 22.02
N GLN A 99 17.81 -14.84 22.61
CA GLN A 99 17.56 -14.47 24.00
C GLN A 99 16.72 -13.18 24.10
N TYR A 100 16.56 -12.50 22.96
CA TYR A 100 15.78 -11.27 22.84
C TYR A 100 15.02 -11.26 21.51
N CYS A 101 13.70 -11.41 21.55
CA CYS A 101 12.85 -11.39 20.37
C CYS A 101 11.90 -10.19 20.39
N VAL A 102 11.88 -9.41 19.31
CA VAL A 102 10.85 -8.39 19.07
C VAL A 102 10.02 -8.81 17.87
N VAL A 103 8.70 -8.80 18.00
CA VAL A 103 7.78 -8.95 16.88
C VAL A 103 7.06 -7.62 16.69
N VAL A 104 7.32 -6.96 15.57
CA VAL A 104 6.58 -5.81 15.09
C VAL A 104 5.51 -6.29 14.13
N THR A 105 4.26 -5.96 14.39
CA THR A 105 3.13 -6.20 13.48
C THR A 105 2.59 -4.88 12.93
N ALA A 106 2.29 -4.84 11.63
CA ALA A 106 1.56 -3.76 11.00
C ALA A 106 0.04 -3.82 11.25
N VAL A 107 -0.43 -4.91 11.88
CA VAL A 107 -1.85 -5.15 12.17
C VAL A 107 -2.19 -4.68 13.58
N ASN A 108 -3.20 -3.83 13.70
CA ASN A 108 -3.66 -3.31 14.98
C ASN A 108 -4.23 -4.41 15.88
N HIS A 109 -3.97 -4.33 17.18
CA HIS A 109 -4.43 -5.29 18.19
C HIS A 109 -5.95 -5.58 18.13
N ALA A 110 -6.78 -4.57 17.89
CA ALA A 110 -8.23 -4.75 17.77
C ALA A 110 -8.64 -5.70 16.62
N VAL A 111 -7.81 -5.77 15.56
CA VAL A 111 -8.02 -6.70 14.45
C VAL A 111 -7.62 -8.12 14.85
N HIS A 112 -6.58 -8.28 15.69
CA HIS A 112 -6.25 -9.59 16.26
C HIS A 112 -7.35 -10.10 17.20
N LEU A 113 -7.98 -9.24 18.00
CA LEU A 113 -9.16 -9.61 18.80
C LEU A 113 -10.31 -10.10 17.92
N THR A 114 -10.60 -9.38 16.83
CA THR A 114 -11.60 -9.81 15.84
C THR A 114 -11.25 -11.18 15.25
N ALA A 115 -10.00 -11.38 14.83
CA ALA A 115 -9.54 -12.63 14.25
C ALA A 115 -9.58 -13.81 15.22
N ASN A 116 -9.57 -13.54 16.53
CA ASN A 116 -9.75 -14.51 17.61
C ASN A 116 -11.19 -14.65 18.08
N HIS A 117 -12.16 -14.11 17.33
CA HIS A 117 -13.59 -14.17 17.62
C HIS A 117 -13.96 -13.58 18.99
N VAL A 118 -13.18 -12.62 19.48
CA VAL A 118 -13.50 -11.90 20.71
C VAL A 118 -14.71 -11.00 20.43
N PRO A 119 -15.81 -11.12 21.18
CA PRO A 119 -17.00 -10.28 20.99
C PRO A 119 -16.68 -8.80 21.17
N ALA A 120 -17.36 -7.92 20.43
CA ALA A 120 -17.10 -6.48 20.46
C ALA A 120 -17.25 -5.87 21.87
N ALA A 121 -18.19 -6.37 22.69
CA ALA A 121 -18.36 -5.93 24.07
C ALA A 121 -17.13 -6.27 24.93
N ALA A 122 -16.62 -7.50 24.86
CA ALA A 122 -15.41 -7.92 25.57
C ALA A 122 -14.16 -7.21 25.03
N ALA A 123 -14.09 -6.94 23.73
CA ALA A 123 -12.99 -6.19 23.13
C ALA A 123 -12.93 -4.73 23.63
N ALA A 124 -14.08 -4.13 23.97
CA ALA A 124 -14.13 -2.79 24.55
C ALA A 124 -13.63 -2.75 25.99
N GLU A 125 -13.85 -3.81 26.78
CA GLU A 125 -13.32 -3.91 28.15
C GLU A 125 -11.79 -4.06 28.17
N LEU A 126 -11.21 -4.55 27.08
CA LEU A 126 -9.77 -4.71 26.89
C LEU A 126 -9.11 -3.44 26.30
N GLU A 127 -9.82 -2.32 26.21
CA GLU A 127 -9.26 -1.08 25.68
C GLU A 127 -8.03 -0.64 26.50
N GLY A 128 -6.88 -0.49 25.82
CA GLY A 128 -5.59 -0.18 26.45
C GLY A 128 -4.78 -1.39 26.90
N GLN A 129 -5.38 -2.58 26.97
CA GLN A 129 -4.68 -3.85 27.20
C GLN A 129 -4.32 -4.53 25.88
N GLN A 130 -3.28 -5.36 25.88
CA GLN A 130 -2.84 -6.08 24.67
C GLN A 130 -2.69 -7.59 24.90
N PRO A 131 -3.74 -8.31 25.36
CA PRO A 131 -3.63 -9.70 25.79
C PRO A 131 -3.13 -10.66 24.69
N VAL A 132 -3.54 -10.48 23.44
CA VAL A 132 -3.01 -11.29 22.32
C VAL A 132 -1.50 -11.11 22.14
N PHE A 133 -0.98 -9.90 22.37
CA PHE A 133 0.45 -9.62 22.27
C PHE A 133 1.20 -10.19 23.47
N GLU A 134 0.68 -10.00 24.69
CA GLU A 134 1.22 -10.56 25.92
C GLU A 134 1.30 -12.10 25.87
N GLN A 135 0.23 -12.77 25.43
CA GLN A 135 0.22 -14.23 25.23
C GLN A 135 1.25 -14.70 24.20
N LEU A 136 1.52 -13.89 23.16
CA LEU A 136 2.57 -14.22 22.21
C LEU A 136 3.95 -13.95 22.80
N GLU A 137 4.14 -12.90 23.59
CA GLU A 137 5.39 -12.64 24.33
C GLU A 137 5.76 -13.84 25.22
N GLU A 138 4.81 -14.41 25.96
CA GLU A 138 5.01 -15.61 26.76
C GLU A 138 5.46 -16.81 25.89
N LYS A 139 4.75 -17.08 24.79
CA LYS A 139 5.09 -18.15 23.85
C LYS A 139 6.46 -17.97 23.22
N LEU A 140 6.86 -16.73 22.90
CA LEU A 140 8.18 -16.45 22.36
C LEU A 140 9.27 -16.83 23.39
N CYS A 141 9.07 -16.52 24.67
CA CYS A 141 9.99 -16.94 25.73
C CYS A 141 10.04 -18.46 25.91
N GLU A 142 8.89 -19.14 25.84
CA GLU A 142 8.82 -20.60 25.84
C GLU A 142 9.61 -21.20 24.67
N TRP A 143 9.45 -20.68 23.45
CA TRP A 143 10.13 -21.19 22.26
C TRP A 143 11.63 -20.92 22.24
N MET A 144 12.08 -19.84 22.87
CA MET A 144 13.51 -19.61 23.12
C MET A 144 14.08 -20.53 24.22
N GLY A 145 13.22 -21.28 24.93
CA GLY A 145 13.63 -22.28 25.92
C GLY A 145 13.94 -21.72 27.31
N ASN A 146 13.66 -20.43 27.58
CA ASN A 146 13.92 -19.82 28.88
C ASN A 146 12.96 -18.64 29.13
N MET A 147 12.17 -18.74 30.20
CA MET A 147 11.22 -17.69 30.60
C MET A 147 11.89 -16.41 31.12
N ASN A 148 13.19 -16.44 31.42
CA ASN A 148 13.97 -15.25 31.79
C ASN A 148 14.47 -14.45 30.57
N TYR A 149 14.27 -14.97 29.35
CA TYR A 149 14.56 -14.21 28.14
C TYR A 149 13.51 -13.13 27.89
N THR A 150 13.84 -12.20 26.99
CA THR A 150 12.96 -11.06 26.72
C THR A 150 12.24 -11.23 25.39
N ALA A 151 10.91 -11.16 25.44
CA ALA A 151 10.07 -11.04 24.25
C ALA A 151 9.28 -9.73 24.30
N LYS A 152 9.09 -9.11 23.13
CA LYS A 152 8.20 -7.95 22.98
C LYS A 152 7.41 -8.03 21.69
N VAL A 153 6.12 -7.79 21.75
CA VAL A 153 5.24 -7.69 20.59
C VAL A 153 4.68 -6.26 20.54
N LEU A 154 4.79 -5.60 19.40
CA LEU A 154 4.41 -4.20 19.22
C LEU A 154 3.62 -4.02 17.93
N HIS A 155 2.60 -3.17 17.96
CA HIS A 155 1.94 -2.68 16.76
C HIS A 155 2.60 -1.38 16.27
N ILE A 156 3.05 -1.36 15.02
CA ILE A 156 3.58 -0.17 14.34
C ILE A 156 2.94 -0.12 12.94
N PRO A 157 2.24 0.96 12.55
CA PRO A 157 1.45 0.98 11.32
C PRO A 157 2.33 1.16 10.05
N LEU A 158 2.94 0.06 9.59
CA LEU A 158 3.83 0.03 8.41
C LEU A 158 3.08 -0.10 7.08
N LEU A 159 1.84 0.40 7.02
CA LEU A 159 0.88 0.25 5.91
C LEU A 159 1.37 0.84 4.57
N LEU A 160 2.12 1.95 4.60
CA LEU A 160 2.30 2.83 3.45
C LEU A 160 3.72 2.77 2.88
N ALA A 161 3.81 2.61 1.56
CA ALA A 161 5.00 2.76 0.74
C ALA A 161 4.89 4.09 -0.06
N PRO A 162 5.52 5.20 0.39
CA PRO A 162 5.41 6.49 -0.29
C PRO A 162 6.18 6.48 -1.62
N ALA A 163 5.45 6.58 -2.74
CA ALA A 163 6.03 6.65 -4.09
C ALA A 163 6.32 8.10 -4.52
N ALA A 164 5.57 9.07 -3.97
CA ALA A 164 5.79 10.51 -4.15
C ALA A 164 5.25 11.28 -2.93
N PRO A 165 5.50 12.60 -2.78
CA PRO A 165 5.11 13.38 -1.60
C PRO A 165 3.62 13.26 -1.19
N TYR A 166 2.73 13.08 -2.17
CA TYR A 166 1.28 12.98 -1.97
C TYR A 166 0.70 11.66 -2.47
N LEU A 167 1.54 10.68 -2.77
CA LEU A 167 1.14 9.39 -3.29
C LEU A 167 1.82 8.28 -2.51
N ALA A 168 1.02 7.40 -1.91
CA ALA A 168 1.52 6.17 -1.33
C ALA A 168 0.71 4.96 -1.77
N LEU A 169 1.40 3.84 -1.76
CA LEU A 169 0.89 2.52 -2.08
C LEU A 169 0.72 1.73 -0.77
N THR A 170 -0.08 0.68 -0.81
CA THR A 170 -0.33 -0.21 0.33
C THR A 170 0.05 -1.65 -0.03
N PRO A 171 1.35 -2.02 0.01
CA PRO A 171 1.83 -3.32 -0.46
C PRO A 171 1.05 -4.52 0.11
N ALA A 172 0.74 -4.49 1.41
CA ALA A 172 0.01 -5.56 2.11
C ALA A 172 -1.44 -5.75 1.61
N PHE A 173 -1.98 -4.82 0.82
CA PHE A 173 -3.37 -4.81 0.34
C PHE A 173 -3.48 -4.84 -1.18
N ALA A 174 -2.42 -5.23 -1.87
CA ALA A 174 -2.44 -5.28 -3.34
C ALA A 174 -3.22 -6.46 -3.93
N SER A 175 -3.69 -7.40 -3.11
CA SER A 175 -4.70 -8.37 -3.55
C SER A 175 -6.12 -7.90 -3.23
N LEU A 176 -6.29 -6.77 -2.53
CA LEU A 176 -7.60 -6.25 -2.15
C LEU A 176 -8.26 -5.58 -3.36
N PHE A 177 -9.19 -6.30 -3.98
CA PHE A 177 -9.91 -5.82 -5.16
C PHE A 177 -11.42 -5.68 -4.87
N PRO A 178 -12.11 -4.68 -5.43
CA PRO A 178 -13.56 -4.54 -5.25
C PRO A 178 -14.32 -5.77 -5.75
N LEU A 179 -15.39 -6.14 -5.04
CA LEU A 179 -16.29 -7.21 -5.45
C LEU A 179 -16.88 -6.94 -6.84
N LEU A 180 -16.91 -7.97 -7.67
CA LEU A 180 -17.52 -7.97 -9.00
C LEU A 180 -18.97 -8.48 -8.93
N PRO A 181 -19.83 -8.13 -9.90
CA PRO A 181 -21.22 -8.60 -9.91
C PRO A 181 -21.36 -10.12 -9.80
N GLN A 182 -20.41 -10.89 -10.35
CA GLN A 182 -20.39 -12.34 -10.25
C GLN A 182 -20.20 -12.85 -8.82
N ASP A 183 -19.51 -12.11 -7.96
CA ASP A 183 -19.23 -12.50 -6.58
C ASP A 183 -20.51 -12.56 -5.73
N VAL A 184 -21.57 -11.85 -6.11
CA VAL A 184 -22.87 -11.90 -5.42
C VAL A 184 -23.42 -13.33 -5.36
N HIS A 185 -23.20 -14.13 -6.41
CA HIS A 185 -23.60 -15.53 -6.41
C HIS A 185 -22.81 -16.34 -5.38
N LEU A 186 -21.49 -16.13 -5.30
CA LEU A 186 -20.63 -16.80 -4.32
C LEU A 186 -21.02 -16.43 -2.88
N LEU A 187 -21.32 -15.15 -2.63
CA LEU A 187 -21.79 -14.68 -1.32
C LEU A 187 -23.13 -15.29 -0.93
N ASN A 188 -24.07 -15.41 -1.87
CA ASN A 188 -25.36 -16.04 -1.63
C ASN A 188 -25.23 -17.54 -1.36
N SER A 189 -24.34 -18.24 -2.08
CA SER A 189 -24.07 -19.66 -1.86
C SER A 189 -23.52 -19.95 -0.46
N ALA A 190 -22.74 -19.03 0.12
CA ALA A 190 -22.22 -19.14 1.48
C ALA A 190 -23.24 -18.77 2.58
N ARG A 191 -24.46 -18.33 2.21
CA ARG A 191 -25.49 -17.82 3.14
C ARG A 191 -26.88 -18.43 2.83
N PRO A 192 -27.06 -19.76 2.88
CA PRO A 192 -28.31 -20.41 2.46
C PRO A 192 -29.54 -19.97 3.28
N ASP A 193 -29.34 -19.69 4.57
CA ASP A 193 -30.43 -19.34 5.51
C ASP A 193 -30.70 -17.83 5.63
N LYS A 194 -29.99 -17.00 4.87
CA LYS A 194 -30.13 -15.54 4.91
C LYS A 194 -30.84 -15.03 3.67
N ARG A 195 -31.38 -13.82 3.77
CA ARG A 195 -31.93 -13.10 2.61
C ARG A 195 -30.89 -13.03 1.50
N ARG A 196 -31.28 -13.50 0.31
CA ARG A 196 -30.44 -13.41 -0.89
C ARG A 196 -30.22 -11.96 -1.29
N LEU A 197 -28.98 -11.66 -1.65
CA LEU A 197 -28.52 -10.38 -2.17
C LEU A 197 -28.88 -10.31 -3.66
N GLY A 198 -29.58 -9.27 -4.07
CA GLY A 198 -29.98 -9.04 -5.47
C GLY A 198 -28.92 -8.32 -6.31
N SER A 199 -28.03 -7.55 -5.67
CA SER A 199 -26.95 -6.82 -6.34
C SER A 199 -25.80 -6.49 -5.38
N LEU A 200 -24.68 -6.03 -5.93
CA LEU A 200 -23.57 -5.50 -5.11
C LEU A 200 -23.99 -4.33 -4.21
N GLY A 201 -25.02 -3.56 -4.61
CA GLY A 201 -25.50 -2.43 -3.82
C GLY A 201 -26.11 -2.81 -2.47
N GLU A 202 -26.52 -4.07 -2.32
CA GLU A 202 -27.08 -4.64 -1.08
C GLU A 202 -26.02 -5.31 -0.19
N VAL A 203 -24.78 -5.43 -0.65
CA VAL A 203 -23.70 -6.05 0.12
C VAL A 203 -23.27 -5.11 1.24
N ASP A 204 -23.27 -5.61 2.47
CA ASP A 204 -22.78 -4.93 3.67
C ASP A 204 -21.66 -5.75 4.34
N ALA A 205 -21.07 -5.20 5.41
CA ALA A 205 -20.00 -5.87 6.15
C ALA A 205 -20.42 -7.24 6.73
N THR A 206 -21.71 -7.48 6.98
CA THR A 206 -22.23 -8.76 7.52
C THR A 206 -22.39 -9.84 6.45
N ALA A 207 -22.36 -9.43 5.18
CA ALA A 207 -22.41 -10.30 4.03
C ALA A 207 -21.02 -10.75 3.56
N LEU A 208 -19.96 -10.06 3.97
CA LEU A 208 -18.60 -10.38 3.55
C LEU A 208 -18.06 -11.67 4.21
N PRO A 209 -17.19 -12.42 3.51
CA PRO A 209 -16.39 -13.47 4.12
C PRO A 209 -15.53 -12.91 5.26
N PRO A 210 -15.31 -13.68 6.35
CA PRO A 210 -14.50 -13.23 7.49
C PRO A 210 -13.10 -12.75 7.10
N GLU A 211 -12.46 -13.42 6.14
CA GLU A 211 -11.10 -13.11 5.67
C GLU A 211 -11.04 -11.73 4.99
N LEU A 212 -12.02 -11.45 4.13
CA LEU A 212 -12.12 -10.16 3.43
C LEU A 212 -12.45 -9.03 4.42
N LEU A 213 -13.36 -9.29 5.37
CA LEU A 213 -13.68 -8.33 6.42
C LEU A 213 -12.44 -8.00 7.29
N LEU A 214 -11.61 -9.00 7.61
CA LEU A 214 -10.36 -8.79 8.33
C LEU A 214 -9.38 -7.93 7.52
N GLN A 215 -9.23 -8.16 6.22
CA GLN A 215 -8.39 -7.31 5.36
C GLN A 215 -8.89 -5.86 5.34
N ILE A 216 -10.21 -5.65 5.22
CA ILE A 216 -10.78 -4.30 5.30
C ILE A 216 -10.45 -3.64 6.65
N ARG A 217 -10.59 -4.36 7.76
CA ARG A 217 -10.29 -3.84 9.10
C ARG A 217 -8.81 -3.51 9.29
N CYS A 218 -7.91 -4.32 8.75
CA CYS A 218 -6.47 -4.01 8.74
C CYS A 218 -6.23 -2.68 8.00
N LEU A 219 -6.78 -2.52 6.80
CA LEU A 219 -6.65 -1.27 6.01
C LEU A 219 -7.23 -0.07 6.77
N VAL A 220 -8.45 -0.19 7.29
CA VAL A 220 -9.14 0.85 8.06
C VAL A 220 -8.32 1.29 9.28
N SER A 221 -7.73 0.34 10.00
CA SER A 221 -6.90 0.65 11.17
C SER A 221 -5.67 1.49 10.80
N GLY A 222 -4.99 1.15 9.70
CA GLY A 222 -3.84 1.93 9.23
C GLY A 222 -4.23 3.30 8.66
N LEU A 223 -5.35 3.41 7.94
CA LEU A 223 -5.88 4.70 7.49
C LEU A 223 -6.26 5.61 8.66
N SER A 224 -6.84 5.03 9.71
CA SER A 224 -7.12 5.73 10.96
C SER A 224 -5.85 6.24 11.62
N SER A 225 -4.79 5.43 11.70
CA SER A 225 -3.48 5.87 12.21
C SER A 225 -2.86 7.00 11.39
N LEU A 226 -3.05 7.00 10.06
CA LEU A 226 -2.63 8.13 9.22
C LEU A 226 -3.41 9.40 9.57
N CYS A 227 -4.73 9.31 9.72
CA CYS A 227 -5.55 10.48 10.09
C CYS A 227 -5.16 11.04 11.46
N GLU A 228 -4.85 10.17 12.42
CA GLU A 228 -4.33 10.55 13.73
C GLU A 228 -3.00 11.29 13.64
N HIS A 229 -2.05 10.76 12.87
CA HIS A 229 -0.76 11.42 12.61
C HIS A 229 -0.91 12.79 11.96
N LEU A 230 -1.85 12.92 11.03
CA LEU A 230 -2.15 14.19 10.37
C LEU A 230 -2.93 15.17 11.29
N GLY A 231 -3.42 14.72 12.44
CA GLY A 231 -4.19 15.53 13.38
C GLY A 231 -5.56 15.94 12.84
N VAL A 232 -6.16 15.14 11.94
CA VAL A 232 -7.42 15.47 11.25
C VAL A 232 -8.53 14.50 11.62
N ARG A 233 -9.76 15.02 11.67
CA ARG A 233 -10.96 14.19 11.58
C ARG A 233 -11.31 13.91 10.12
N GLU A 234 -11.62 12.66 9.85
CA GLU A 234 -11.94 12.17 8.52
C GLU A 234 -13.46 12.22 8.24
N GLU A 235 -13.78 12.73 7.06
CA GLU A 235 -15.10 12.62 6.45
C GLU A 235 -15.03 11.72 5.24
N CYS A 236 -15.71 10.59 5.32
CA CYS A 236 -15.61 9.52 4.34
C CYS A 236 -16.67 9.70 3.25
N PHE A 237 -16.22 9.73 2.00
CA PHE A 237 -17.03 9.68 0.79
C PHE A 237 -16.69 8.42 0.03
N ALA A 238 -17.66 7.80 -0.64
CA ALA A 238 -17.44 6.56 -1.36
C ALA A 238 -18.09 6.57 -2.74
N VAL A 239 -17.38 6.06 -3.72
CA VAL A 239 -17.84 5.85 -5.09
C VAL A 239 -17.66 4.37 -5.41
N GLY A 240 -18.77 3.63 -5.34
CA GLY A 240 -18.81 2.18 -5.56
C GLY A 240 -19.23 1.38 -4.31
N PRO A 241 -19.81 0.17 -4.48
CA PRO A 241 -20.30 -0.63 -3.37
C PRO A 241 -19.22 -1.06 -2.37
N PHE A 242 -18.03 -1.44 -2.84
CA PHE A 242 -16.98 -1.94 -1.96
C PHE A 242 -16.35 -0.80 -1.13
N SER A 243 -16.09 0.33 -1.78
CA SER A 243 -15.67 1.58 -1.18
C SER A 243 -16.64 2.06 -0.11
N ARG A 244 -17.96 1.86 -0.31
CA ARG A 244 -18.98 2.20 0.70
C ARG A 244 -18.79 1.39 1.98
N ILE A 245 -18.46 0.10 1.86
CA ILE A 245 -18.20 -0.75 3.03
C ILE A 245 -16.96 -0.26 3.78
N ILE A 246 -15.85 0.00 3.08
CA ILE A 246 -14.61 0.50 3.70
C ILE A 246 -14.85 1.86 4.37
N ALA A 247 -15.52 2.78 3.68
CA ALA A 247 -15.87 4.11 4.20
C ALA A 247 -16.77 4.02 5.45
N ALA A 248 -17.77 3.12 5.43
CA ALA A 248 -18.64 2.90 6.57
C ALA A 248 -17.89 2.28 7.76
N ASP A 249 -16.96 1.36 7.51
CA ASP A 249 -16.16 0.72 8.55
C ASP A 249 -15.19 1.74 9.19
N LEU A 250 -14.47 2.54 8.40
CA LEU A 250 -13.65 3.65 8.92
C LEU A 250 -14.49 4.67 9.71
N ALA A 251 -15.67 5.04 9.18
CA ALA A 251 -16.56 5.96 9.87
C ALA A 251 -17.09 5.42 11.20
N ASN A 252 -17.12 4.09 11.37
CA ASN A 252 -17.58 3.42 12.58
C ASN A 252 -16.47 2.99 13.53
N TYR A 253 -15.22 3.04 13.08
CA TYR A 253 -14.04 2.66 13.85
C TYR A 253 -13.89 3.53 15.11
N ALA A 254 -13.61 2.93 16.26
CA ALA A 254 -13.64 3.62 17.55
C ALA A 254 -12.64 4.79 17.65
N PRO A 255 -11.36 4.65 17.24
CA PRO A 255 -10.43 5.77 17.16
C PRO A 255 -10.92 6.93 16.27
N ALA A 256 -11.56 6.62 15.14
CA ALA A 256 -12.14 7.62 14.24
C ALA A 256 -13.29 8.40 14.90
N LYS A 257 -14.17 7.70 15.62
CA LYS A 257 -15.27 8.33 16.39
C LYS A 257 -14.74 9.27 17.47
N ASN A 258 -13.65 8.90 18.13
CA ASN A 258 -13.01 9.74 19.15
C ASN A 258 -12.40 10.99 18.51
N ARG A 259 -11.65 10.85 17.42
CA ARG A 259 -11.08 12.01 16.68
C ARG A 259 -12.12 12.99 16.18
N ARG A 260 -13.31 12.54 15.77
CA ARG A 260 -14.40 13.46 15.36
C ARG A 260 -14.79 14.47 16.44
N LYS A 261 -14.64 14.10 17.71
CA LYS A 261 -14.95 14.95 18.87
C LYS A 261 -13.79 15.85 19.26
N THR A 262 -12.55 15.42 19.06
CA THR A 262 -11.35 16.06 19.63
C THR A 262 -10.51 16.83 18.62
N SER A 263 -10.49 16.42 17.35
CA SER A 263 -9.64 17.05 16.33
C SER A 263 -10.25 18.32 15.76
N THR A 264 -9.43 19.37 15.64
CA THR A 264 -9.81 20.66 15.04
C THR A 264 -9.61 20.67 13.52
N GLY A 265 -8.65 19.91 13.01
CA GLY A 265 -8.41 19.73 11.57
C GLY A 265 -9.43 18.79 10.93
N ARG A 266 -9.74 19.01 9.64
CA ARG A 266 -10.68 18.20 8.85
C ARG A 266 -10.04 17.76 7.54
N ALA A 267 -10.27 16.50 7.17
CA ALA A 267 -9.89 15.96 5.86
C ALA A 267 -11.06 15.20 5.24
N SER A 268 -11.26 15.36 3.94
CA SER A 268 -12.17 14.54 3.16
C SER A 268 -11.40 13.34 2.61
N VAL A 269 -11.89 12.14 2.90
CA VAL A 269 -11.32 10.88 2.41
C VAL A 269 -12.30 10.31 1.39
N VAL A 270 -11.86 10.18 0.14
CA VAL A 270 -12.68 9.67 -0.95
C VAL A 270 -12.21 8.26 -1.31
N PHE A 271 -13.08 7.28 -1.12
CA PHE A 271 -12.89 5.88 -1.52
C PHE A 271 -13.50 5.67 -2.90
N VAL A 272 -12.75 5.07 -3.83
CA VAL A 272 -13.22 4.85 -5.21
C VAL A 272 -12.94 3.40 -5.61
N ASP A 273 -13.98 2.69 -6.03
CA ASP A 273 -13.84 1.32 -6.55
C ASP A 273 -13.10 1.35 -7.88
N ARG A 274 -12.04 0.55 -7.98
CA ARG A 274 -11.27 0.40 -9.22
C ARG A 274 -12.13 -0.06 -10.40
N THR A 275 -13.23 -0.77 -10.14
CA THR A 275 -14.17 -1.26 -11.16
C THR A 275 -14.79 -0.16 -12.01
N LEU A 276 -14.81 1.09 -11.51
CA LEU A 276 -15.33 2.26 -12.21
C LEU A 276 -14.36 2.79 -13.29
N ASP A 277 -13.09 2.39 -13.24
CA ASP A 277 -12.03 2.88 -14.13
C ASP A 277 -11.48 1.77 -15.06
N LEU A 278 -12.20 0.64 -15.16
CA LEU A 278 -11.85 -0.46 -16.07
C LEU A 278 -12.03 -0.08 -17.55
N THR A 279 -12.78 0.98 -17.86
CA THR A 279 -12.98 1.47 -19.23
C THR A 279 -11.79 2.26 -19.78
N VAL A 280 -10.91 2.80 -18.91
CA VAL A 280 -9.70 3.52 -19.35
C VAL A 280 -8.59 2.58 -19.81
N HIS A 281 -8.73 1.26 -19.58
CA HIS A 281 -7.87 0.26 -20.23
C HIS A 281 -8.02 0.29 -21.77
N ASN A 282 -9.16 0.77 -22.29
CA ASN A 282 -9.40 0.96 -23.73
C ASN A 282 -9.43 2.43 -24.18
N SER A 283 -9.38 3.41 -23.25
CA SER A 283 -9.43 4.83 -23.57
C SER A 283 -8.08 5.49 -23.32
N VAL A 284 -7.26 5.49 -24.37
CA VAL A 284 -6.07 6.34 -24.52
C VAL A 284 -6.37 7.75 -24.03
N CYS A 285 -5.74 8.18 -22.93
CA CYS A 285 -5.77 9.57 -22.49
C CYS A 285 -4.97 10.43 -23.49
N LEU A 286 -5.63 10.88 -24.55
CA LEU A 286 -5.15 11.95 -25.42
C LEU A 286 -5.39 13.29 -24.73
N ASN A 287 -4.40 13.84 -24.05
CA ASN A 287 -4.32 15.29 -23.85
C ASN A 287 -2.88 15.79 -23.93
N ARG A 288 -2.45 16.00 -25.18
CA ARG A 288 -1.70 17.18 -25.68
C ARG A 288 -0.67 17.85 -24.76
N SER A 289 0.19 17.08 -24.11
CA SER A 289 1.54 17.49 -23.73
C SER A 289 2.45 16.26 -23.72
N GLY A 290 3.36 16.14 -24.69
CA GLY A 290 4.59 15.33 -24.65
C GLY A 290 4.53 13.80 -24.59
N TRP A 291 3.41 13.15 -24.31
CA TRP A 291 3.35 11.70 -24.12
C TRP A 291 2.89 10.97 -25.40
N THR A 292 3.61 11.15 -26.51
CA THR A 292 3.31 10.47 -27.79
C THR A 292 4.07 9.16 -28.03
N SER A 293 4.89 8.69 -27.09
CA SER A 293 5.68 7.45 -27.29
C SER A 293 5.06 6.15 -26.77
N TRP A 294 3.92 6.20 -26.05
CA TRP A 294 3.31 4.97 -25.52
C TRP A 294 2.47 4.20 -26.56
N ARG A 295 2.03 4.87 -27.64
CA ARG A 295 1.30 4.23 -28.76
C ARG A 295 2.20 3.37 -29.65
N GLN A 296 3.52 3.55 -29.57
CA GLN A 296 4.48 2.75 -30.32
C GLN A 296 5.02 1.57 -29.48
N LEU A 297 4.79 1.56 -28.16
CA LEU A 297 5.15 0.48 -27.22
C LEU A 297 4.18 -0.71 -27.21
N GLY A 298 2.94 -0.53 -27.67
CA GLY A 298 1.84 -1.48 -27.44
C GLY A 298 1.33 -2.21 -28.69
N ARG A 299 2.04 -2.12 -29.83
CA ARG A 299 1.68 -2.89 -31.04
C ARG A 299 2.31 -4.28 -31.08
N GLU A 300 3.25 -4.56 -30.19
CA GLU A 300 3.85 -5.89 -30.08
C GLU A 300 3.63 -6.40 -28.67
N ASP A 301 3.17 -7.63 -28.57
CA ASP A 301 2.76 -8.33 -27.33
C ASP A 301 3.91 -8.54 -26.31
N HIS A 302 5.01 -7.78 -26.42
CA HIS A 302 6.30 -8.04 -25.81
C HIS A 302 6.66 -7.08 -24.66
N PHE A 303 5.89 -6.00 -24.45
CA PHE A 303 6.09 -5.05 -23.35
C PHE A 303 5.14 -5.27 -22.16
N SER A 304 4.83 -6.52 -21.86
CA SER A 304 4.30 -6.97 -20.58
C SER A 304 5.45 -7.02 -19.57
N ALA A 305 5.91 -5.85 -19.12
CA ALA A 305 6.88 -5.75 -18.02
C ALA A 305 6.38 -6.60 -16.84
N SER A 306 7.07 -7.70 -16.56
CA SER A 306 6.70 -8.62 -15.49
C SER A 306 6.93 -7.92 -14.15
N GLN A 307 6.10 -8.21 -13.15
CA GLN A 307 6.37 -7.80 -11.78
C GLN A 307 7.75 -8.30 -11.35
N LEU A 308 8.47 -7.49 -10.58
CA LEU A 308 9.70 -7.93 -9.94
C LEU A 308 9.33 -9.02 -8.92
N PRO A 309 9.89 -10.24 -9.01
CA PRO A 309 9.55 -11.31 -8.09
C PRO A 309 9.73 -10.88 -6.62
N GLY A 310 8.72 -11.15 -5.79
CA GLY A 310 8.69 -10.74 -4.39
C GLY A 310 8.26 -9.28 -4.15
N HIS A 311 8.02 -8.51 -5.20
CA HIS A 311 7.54 -7.13 -5.11
C HIS A 311 6.16 -6.97 -5.75
N THR A 312 5.43 -6.01 -5.23
CA THR A 312 4.04 -5.79 -5.61
C THR A 312 3.89 -4.60 -6.55
N ASN A 313 4.66 -3.54 -6.28
CA ASN A 313 4.60 -2.26 -6.98
C ASN A 313 5.78 -2.07 -7.96
N ASP A 314 6.84 -2.87 -7.82
CA ASP A 314 8.02 -2.80 -8.69
C ASP A 314 7.86 -3.71 -9.91
N VAL A 315 8.33 -3.21 -11.06
CA VAL A 315 8.37 -3.96 -12.32
C VAL A 315 9.80 -4.22 -12.76
N MET A 316 9.99 -5.34 -13.43
CA MET A 316 11.25 -5.62 -14.13
C MET A 316 11.27 -4.87 -15.45
N VAL A 317 12.37 -4.15 -15.69
CA VAL A 317 12.68 -3.59 -17.01
C VAL A 317 13.95 -4.24 -17.51
N ASN A 318 13.92 -4.66 -18.77
CA ASN A 318 15.10 -5.18 -19.43
C ASN A 318 16.08 -4.02 -19.67
N MET A 319 17.25 -4.08 -19.04
CA MET A 319 18.29 -3.04 -19.15
C MET A 319 19.39 -3.41 -20.13
N VAL A 320 19.29 -4.54 -20.86
CA VAL A 320 20.34 -5.03 -21.78
C VAL A 320 20.75 -3.96 -22.79
N GLU A 321 19.79 -3.19 -23.33
CA GLU A 321 20.03 -2.08 -24.26
C GLU A 321 20.91 -0.94 -23.67
N LEU A 322 20.92 -0.79 -22.35
CA LEU A 322 21.73 0.19 -21.62
C LEU A 322 23.10 -0.35 -21.21
N THR A 323 23.38 -1.62 -21.47
CA THR A 323 24.66 -2.25 -21.16
C THR A 323 25.52 -2.37 -22.41
N ALA A 324 26.84 -2.44 -22.23
CA ALA A 324 27.77 -2.78 -23.32
C ALA A 324 27.64 -4.24 -23.81
N LEU A 325 26.78 -5.05 -23.16
CA LEU A 325 26.53 -6.46 -23.44
C LEU A 325 25.27 -6.60 -24.32
N GLN A 326 25.22 -5.88 -25.44
CA GLN A 326 24.11 -6.01 -26.39
C GLN A 326 24.12 -7.42 -26.98
N ASN A 327 22.98 -8.12 -26.92
CA ASN A 327 22.77 -9.35 -27.68
C ASN A 327 22.46 -8.98 -29.13
N GLU A 328 22.92 -9.80 -30.09
CA GLU A 328 22.71 -9.61 -31.54
C GLU A 328 21.24 -9.82 -32.01
N GLU A 329 20.29 -9.98 -31.08
CA GLU A 329 18.87 -10.09 -31.41
C GLU A 329 18.23 -8.70 -31.60
N GLU A 330 17.29 -8.58 -32.55
CA GLU A 330 16.70 -7.34 -33.07
C GLU A 330 16.51 -6.24 -31.99
N ASN A 331 17.43 -5.27 -32.02
CA ASN A 331 17.43 -4.07 -31.19
C ASN A 331 16.11 -3.30 -31.33
N GLN A 332 15.28 -3.32 -30.29
CA GLN A 332 14.28 -2.27 -30.09
C GLN A 332 15.02 -1.11 -29.42
N ASN A 333 15.21 0.01 -30.10
CA ASN A 333 15.86 1.20 -29.51
C ASN A 333 14.94 1.93 -28.53
N MET A 334 14.47 1.29 -27.46
CA MET A 334 13.48 1.93 -26.59
C MET A 334 13.56 1.52 -25.12
N VAL A 335 14.32 2.32 -24.38
CA VAL A 335 14.37 2.31 -22.92
C VAL A 335 13.13 3.03 -22.37
N ALA A 336 12.24 2.29 -21.70
CA ALA A 336 11.11 2.88 -21.00
C ALA A 336 11.58 3.71 -19.77
N PRO A 337 10.99 4.90 -19.50
CA PRO A 337 11.33 5.67 -18.32
C PRO A 337 10.90 4.91 -17.05
N GLY A 338 11.89 4.50 -16.27
CA GLY A 338 11.72 3.50 -15.21
C GLY A 338 11.27 4.01 -13.84
N CYS A 339 10.69 5.20 -13.70
CA CYS A 339 10.40 5.73 -12.36
C CYS A 339 9.16 6.62 -12.30
N LEU A 340 8.26 6.32 -11.35
CA LEU A 340 7.14 7.19 -10.95
C LEU A 340 7.60 8.35 -10.06
N ALA A 341 8.74 8.24 -9.38
CA ALA A 341 9.30 9.29 -8.54
C ALA A 341 9.97 10.36 -9.41
N GLN A 342 9.18 11.29 -9.93
CA GLN A 342 9.69 12.51 -10.56
C GLN A 342 9.75 13.66 -9.54
N SER A 343 10.89 14.37 -9.49
CA SER A 343 11.11 15.53 -8.61
C SER A 343 10.29 16.76 -9.01
N ASN A 344 9.53 16.72 -10.10
CA ASN A 344 8.83 17.86 -10.67
C ASN A 344 7.33 17.82 -10.30
N ALA A 345 6.91 18.66 -9.36
CA ALA A 345 5.55 18.71 -8.82
C ALA A 345 4.45 19.07 -9.87
N LEU A 346 4.83 19.58 -11.04
CA LEU A 346 3.91 20.06 -12.07
C LEU A 346 3.25 18.96 -12.92
N LEU A 347 3.67 17.68 -12.79
CA LEU A 347 3.14 16.56 -13.59
C LEU A 347 2.32 15.54 -12.76
N LEU A 348 2.11 15.80 -11.46
CA LEU A 348 1.33 14.97 -10.53
C LEU A 348 -0.06 14.51 -11.05
N PRO A 349 -0.87 15.34 -11.76
CA PRO A 349 -2.16 14.91 -12.29
C PRO A 349 -2.07 13.81 -13.36
N LEU A 350 -0.94 13.72 -14.09
CA LEU A 350 -0.70 12.73 -15.14
C LEU A 350 -0.13 11.42 -14.57
N VAL A 351 0.69 11.52 -13.51
CA VAL A 351 1.24 10.37 -12.78
C VAL A 351 0.16 9.66 -11.97
N ALA A 352 -0.72 10.40 -11.29
CA ALA A 352 -1.86 9.81 -10.57
C ALA A 352 -2.78 8.99 -11.51
N ARG A 353 -2.94 9.42 -12.77
CA ARG A 353 -3.66 8.66 -13.80
C ARG A 353 -2.89 7.40 -14.23
N HIS A 354 -1.56 7.41 -14.33
CA HIS A 354 -0.77 6.23 -14.73
C HIS A 354 -0.59 5.20 -13.61
N VAL A 355 -0.44 5.63 -12.35
CA VAL A 355 -0.33 4.76 -11.15
C VAL A 355 -1.58 3.89 -10.98
N LEU A 356 -2.73 4.44 -11.38
CA LEU A 356 -4.00 3.72 -11.42
C LEU A 356 -4.03 2.61 -12.48
N HIS A 357 -3.19 2.66 -13.52
CA HIS A 357 -3.16 1.65 -14.59
C HIS A 357 -2.08 0.58 -14.42
N ARG A 358 -0.89 0.93 -13.92
CA ARG A 358 0.19 0.03 -13.47
C ARG A 358 1.12 0.82 -12.54
N PRO A 359 1.41 0.41 -11.29
CA PRO A 359 2.60 0.90 -10.62
C PRO A 359 3.80 0.40 -11.42
N LEU A 360 4.55 1.32 -12.01
CA LEU A 360 5.68 0.99 -12.88
C LEU A 360 6.88 1.72 -12.32
N VAL A 361 7.61 1.06 -11.42
CA VAL A 361 8.89 1.56 -10.95
C VAL A 361 9.95 0.48 -11.08
N VAL A 362 11.08 0.87 -11.65
CA VAL A 362 12.25 0.06 -11.89
C VAL A 362 13.12 0.08 -10.65
N SER A 363 13.25 -1.08 -10.02
CA SER A 363 14.34 -1.36 -9.10
C SER A 363 15.50 -1.96 -9.88
N ALA A 364 16.64 -1.27 -9.93
CA ALA A 364 17.86 -1.81 -10.52
C ALA A 364 18.51 -2.79 -9.53
N HIS A 365 18.37 -4.09 -9.78
CA HIS A 365 19.08 -5.14 -9.03
C HIS A 365 20.16 -5.78 -9.88
N TYR A 366 21.41 -5.69 -9.42
CA TYR A 366 22.53 -6.50 -9.92
C TYR A 366 22.31 -7.94 -9.41
N ARG A 367 22.08 -8.90 -10.32
CA ARG A 367 21.74 -10.29 -9.97
C ARG A 367 22.95 -11.08 -9.45
N GLY A 368 22.74 -11.76 -8.33
CA GLY A 368 23.34 -13.04 -8.01
C GLY A 368 22.27 -13.99 -7.48
N ALA A 369 22.08 -15.12 -8.18
CA ALA A 369 21.20 -16.28 -7.90
C ALA A 369 19.69 -16.17 -8.27
N LEU A 370 19.16 -17.31 -8.74
CA LEU A 370 18.01 -17.49 -9.63
C LEU A 370 17.18 -18.70 -9.14
N LEU A 371 15.89 -18.73 -9.56
CA LEU A 371 14.86 -19.79 -9.44
C LEU A 371 13.92 -19.59 -8.24
N SER A 372 12.58 -19.53 -8.37
CA SER A 372 11.70 -20.27 -9.28
C SER A 372 10.45 -19.45 -9.64
N GLN A 373 9.93 -19.67 -10.85
CA GLN A 373 8.71 -19.07 -11.39
C GLN A 373 7.44 -19.68 -10.79
N LYS A 374 6.41 -18.85 -10.61
CA LYS A 374 5.01 -19.25 -10.83
C LYS A 374 4.17 -18.06 -11.31
N LEU A 375 3.48 -18.30 -12.41
CA LEU A 375 2.55 -17.39 -13.09
C LEU A 375 1.30 -17.11 -12.25
N GLY A 376 0.83 -15.85 -12.37
CA GLY A 376 -0.59 -15.52 -12.42
C GLY A 376 -1.18 -14.86 -11.17
N SER A 377 -1.28 -13.53 -11.18
CA SER A 377 -2.35 -12.82 -10.47
C SER A 377 -2.56 -11.42 -11.05
N TRP A 378 -3.82 -11.08 -11.29
CA TRP A 378 -4.27 -9.79 -11.77
C TRP A 378 -4.17 -8.74 -10.65
N LEU A 379 -3.89 -7.50 -11.06
CA LEU A 379 -3.49 -6.36 -10.26
C LEU A 379 -4.61 -5.83 -9.35
N ALA A 380 -4.31 -5.59 -8.07
CA ALA A 380 -4.94 -4.53 -7.30
C ALA A 380 -3.84 -3.66 -6.65
N SER A 381 -4.00 -2.35 -6.62
CA SER A 381 -3.16 -1.47 -5.81
C SER A 381 -4.08 -0.41 -5.25
N VAL A 382 -4.15 -0.29 -3.93
CA VAL A 382 -4.86 0.79 -3.27
C VAL A 382 -3.88 1.95 -3.12
N ALA A 383 -4.13 3.03 -3.85
CA ALA A 383 -3.34 4.25 -3.76
C ALA A 383 -4.02 5.23 -2.79
N VAL A 384 -3.25 5.78 -1.85
CA VAL A 384 -3.70 6.86 -0.96
C VAL A 384 -3.12 8.17 -1.46
N VAL A 385 -4.00 9.11 -1.80
CA VAL A 385 -3.63 10.48 -2.15
C VAL A 385 -4.03 11.41 -1.00
N ALA A 386 -3.04 12.04 -0.36
CA ALA A 386 -3.27 12.97 0.73
C ALA A 386 -2.83 14.38 0.32
N GLY A 387 -3.77 15.33 0.30
CA GLY A 387 -3.49 16.74 0.09
C GLY A 387 -4.22 17.57 1.14
N ALA A 388 -3.47 18.22 2.03
CA ALA A 388 -4.02 19.25 2.91
C ALA A 388 -3.87 20.60 2.20
N SER A 389 -4.95 21.11 1.61
CA SER A 389 -5.02 22.52 1.21
C SER A 389 -6.36 23.12 1.63
N PRO A 390 -6.37 24.26 2.33
CA PRO A 390 -7.60 24.92 2.78
C PRO A 390 -8.39 25.62 1.65
N THR A 391 -7.94 25.57 0.38
CA THR A 391 -8.50 26.41 -0.70
C THR A 391 -9.29 25.67 -1.80
N SER A 392 -9.43 24.34 -1.78
CA SER A 392 -10.06 23.61 -2.89
C SER A 392 -11.60 23.58 -2.88
N VAL A 393 -12.26 24.05 -1.81
CA VAL A 393 -13.75 24.03 -1.71
C VAL A 393 -14.41 25.16 -2.52
N ALA A 394 -13.66 26.21 -2.91
CA ALA A 394 -14.23 27.34 -3.67
C ALA A 394 -14.33 27.10 -5.19
N ALA A 395 -13.56 26.17 -5.76
CA ALA A 395 -13.49 25.97 -7.21
C ALA A 395 -14.60 25.07 -7.78
N LEU A 396 -15.40 24.42 -6.93
CA LEU A 396 -16.51 23.53 -7.34
C LEU A 396 -17.90 24.19 -7.27
N ARG A 397 -17.99 25.48 -6.93
CA ARG A 397 -19.26 26.22 -6.83
C ARG A 397 -19.48 27.28 -7.93
N SER A 398 -18.56 27.42 -8.88
CA SER A 398 -18.66 28.43 -9.95
C SER A 398 -18.98 27.88 -11.34
N SER A 399 -19.28 26.58 -11.49
CA SER A 399 -19.69 25.99 -12.79
C SER A 399 -21.20 25.75 -12.93
N GLU A 400 -22.02 26.13 -11.95
CA GLU A 400 -23.49 26.15 -12.05
C GLU A 400 -23.98 27.59 -12.21
N GLN A 401 -23.66 28.21 -13.34
CA GLN A 401 -24.40 29.34 -13.92
C GLN A 401 -23.65 29.75 -15.18
N VAL A 402 -24.13 29.30 -16.34
CA VAL A 402 -24.31 30.03 -17.61
C VAL A 402 -24.79 28.98 -18.62
N GLY A 403 -26.10 28.75 -18.61
CA GLY A 403 -26.82 28.24 -19.78
C GLY A 403 -27.46 29.43 -20.50
N ASP A 404 -27.70 29.23 -21.79
CA ASP A 404 -28.44 30.09 -22.72
C ASP A 404 -27.69 31.29 -23.31
N TYR A 405 -27.14 31.10 -24.52
CA TYR A 405 -27.47 31.93 -25.69
C TYR A 405 -26.98 31.20 -26.97
N TYR A 406 -27.93 30.59 -27.69
CA TYR A 406 -27.75 30.22 -29.10
C TYR A 406 -27.87 31.47 -29.97
N GLY A 407 -27.01 31.60 -30.99
CA GLY A 407 -27.12 32.63 -32.02
C GLY A 407 -26.05 32.48 -33.11
N GLU A 408 -26.43 31.85 -34.22
CA GLU A 408 -25.66 31.76 -35.46
C GLU A 408 -25.28 33.14 -36.03
N ALA A 409 -24.08 33.29 -36.60
CA ALA A 409 -23.87 33.85 -37.95
C ALA A 409 -22.38 33.98 -38.34
N ARG A 410 -21.98 33.11 -39.28
CA ARG A 410 -21.20 33.38 -40.51
C ARG A 410 -20.04 34.39 -40.51
N SER A 411 -18.85 33.81 -40.72
CA SER A 411 -17.84 34.17 -41.73
C SER A 411 -17.40 35.62 -41.90
N ARG A 412 -16.12 35.89 -41.66
CA ARG A 412 -15.23 36.50 -42.67
C ARG A 412 -13.76 36.23 -42.36
N VAL A 413 -13.14 35.54 -43.32
CA VAL A 413 -11.70 35.37 -43.48
C VAL A 413 -11.07 36.72 -43.83
N ARG A 414 -9.97 37.09 -43.16
CA ARG A 414 -8.87 37.83 -43.81
C ARG A 414 -7.53 37.43 -43.21
N VAL A 415 -6.64 36.98 -44.08
CA VAL A 415 -5.31 36.45 -43.82
C VAL A 415 -4.29 37.49 -44.28
N ARG A 416 -3.45 37.96 -43.31
CA ARG A 416 -2.01 38.36 -43.39
C ARG A 416 -1.59 39.52 -44.34
N PRO A 417 -0.31 39.99 -44.37
CA PRO A 417 0.87 39.77 -43.49
C PRO A 417 1.64 41.07 -43.09
N CYS A 418 2.74 40.89 -42.35
CA CYS A 418 3.74 41.87 -41.91
C CYS A 418 4.76 42.35 -43.00
N THR A 419 5.15 43.64 -42.87
CA THR A 419 6.46 44.33 -43.11
C THR A 419 7.06 44.36 -44.54
N PRO A 420 8.05 45.23 -44.89
CA PRO A 420 8.95 46.10 -44.08
C PRO A 420 9.23 47.53 -44.65
N GLY A 421 10.04 48.35 -43.96
CA GLY A 421 10.91 49.35 -44.64
C GLY A 421 10.99 50.77 -44.06
N SER A 422 12.13 51.08 -43.43
CA SER A 422 12.96 52.31 -43.50
C SER A 422 12.32 53.69 -43.75
N GLY A 423 12.65 54.63 -42.87
CA GLY A 423 12.53 56.08 -43.04
C GLY A 423 12.70 56.81 -41.72
#